data_AF-A0A4R3A011-F1
#
_entry.id   AF-A0A4R3A011-F1
#
_cell.length_a   1.000
_cell.length_b   1.000
_cell.length_c   1.000
_cell.angle_alpha   90.00
_cell.angle_beta   90.00
_cell.angle_gamma   90.00
#
_symmetry.space_group_name_H-M   'P 1'
#
loop_
_entity.id
_entity.type
_entity.pdbx_description
1 polymer ?
#
loop_
_entity_poly.entity_id
_entity_poly.type
_entity_poly.pdbx_seq_one_letter_code
_entity_poly.pdbx_strand_id
1 'polypeptide(L)' 'MKRVDDLIQSARAVHDRYANGRMDREIVRQWAIGLGGYPEPHATAVAEAIAWLKPSRDGADPIELKVADLARLQAIYSA' A
#
# COMPACT_ATOMS: atom_id res chain seq x y z
N MET A 1 -1.36 -4.98 -19.80
CA MET A 1 -2.28 -4.92 -18.66
C MET A 1 -1.53 -5.44 -17.44
N LYS A 2 -1.43 -4.71 -16.33
CA LYS A 2 -0.80 -5.23 -15.10
C LYS A 2 -1.67 -6.41 -14.62
N ARG A 3 -1.08 -7.57 -14.28
CA ARG A 3 -1.85 -8.73 -13.82
C ARG A 3 -2.23 -8.56 -12.35
N VAL A 4 -3.39 -9.09 -11.97
CA VAL A 4 -3.86 -9.09 -10.57
C VAL A 4 -2.89 -9.88 -9.68
N ASP A 5 -2.35 -11.00 -10.18
CA ASP A 5 -1.33 -11.77 -9.46
C ASP A 5 -0.08 -10.94 -9.15
N ASP A 6 0.38 -10.12 -10.10
CA ASP A 6 1.53 -9.23 -9.91
C ASP A 6 1.23 -8.17 -8.83
N LEU A 7 -0.01 -7.66 -8.80
CA LEU A 7 -0.46 -6.73 -7.75
C LEU A 7 -0.40 -7.41 -6.37
N ILE A 8 -0.99 -8.59 -6.25
CA ILE A 8 -1.06 -9.33 -4.97
C ILE A 8 0.34 -9.63 -4.46
N GLN A 9 1.22 -10.16 -5.33
CA GLN A 9 2.61 -10.45 -4.97
C GLN A 9 3.37 -9.18 -4.59
N SER A 10 3.22 -8.10 -5.37
CA SER A 10 3.86 -6.83 -5.09
C SER A 10 3.38 -6.21 -3.78
N ALA A 11 2.07 -6.24 -3.50
CA ALA A 11 1.49 -5.67 -2.28
C ALA A 11 1.96 -6.44 -1.03
N ARG A 12 2.02 -7.78 -1.07
CA ARG A 12 2.62 -8.59 0.01
C ARG A 12 4.09 -8.26 0.22
N ALA A 13 4.87 -8.18 -0.85
CA ALA A 13 6.29 -7.88 -0.76
C ALA A 13 6.56 -6.49 -0.15
N VAL A 14 5.77 -5.48 -0.54
CA VAL A 14 5.88 -4.11 0.03
C VAL A 14 5.45 -4.10 1.50
N HIS A 15 4.33 -4.74 1.83
CA HIS A 15 3.86 -4.91 3.20
C HIS A 15 4.94 -5.53 4.10
N ASP A 16 5.49 -6.67 3.70
CA ASP A 16 6.45 -7.42 4.52
C ASP A 16 7.77 -6.68 4.69
N ARG A 17 8.25 -6.01 3.64
CA ARG A 17 9.47 -5.19 3.74
C ARG A 17 9.25 -3.98 4.64
N TYR A 18 8.11 -3.32 4.54
CA TYR A 18 7.79 -2.16 5.38
C TYR A 18 7.57 -2.55 6.85
N ALA A 19 6.84 -3.64 7.10
CA ALA A 19 6.64 -4.18 8.44
C ALA A 19 7.98 -4.44 9.14
N ASN A 20 8.91 -5.09 8.43
CA ASN A 20 10.25 -5.43 8.93
C ASN A 20 11.26 -4.27 8.89
N GLY A 21 10.85 -3.04 8.56
CA GLY A 21 11.74 -1.87 8.52
C GLY A 21 12.79 -1.91 7.41
N ARG A 22 12.59 -2.75 6.38
CA ARG A 22 13.47 -2.89 5.20
C ARG A 22 13.02 -2.02 4.02
N MET A 23 12.09 -1.10 4.27
CA MET A 23 11.55 -0.17 3.28
C MET A 23 11.01 1.04 4.03
N ASP A 24 11.38 2.24 3.57
CA ASP A 24 10.88 3.49 4.18
C ASP A 24 9.48 3.81 3.69
N ARG A 25 8.73 4.56 4.52
CA ARG A 25 7.37 4.98 4.19
C ARG A 25 7.30 5.75 2.87
N GLU A 26 8.28 6.58 2.56
CA GLU A 26 8.29 7.32 1.29
C GLU A 26 8.39 6.37 0.08
N ILE A 27 9.15 5.27 0.20
CA ILE A 27 9.21 4.25 -0.86
C ILE A 27 7.86 3.56 -1.02
N VAL A 28 7.20 3.21 0.08
CA VAL A 28 5.83 2.63 0.08
C VAL A 28 4.84 3.59 -0.58
N ARG A 29 4.93 4.88 -0.27
CA ARG A 29 4.08 5.93 -0.84
C ARG A 29 4.29 6.07 -2.34
N GLN A 30 5.53 6.14 -2.82
CA GLN A 30 5.84 6.22 -4.25
C GLN A 30 5.35 4.97 -5.00
N TRP A 31 5.51 3.79 -4.40
CA TRP A 31 4.96 2.55 -4.95
C TRP A 31 3.44 2.62 -5.11
N ALA A 32 2.72 3.05 -4.07
CA ALA A 32 1.26 3.16 -4.10
C ALA A 32 0.79 4.16 -5.17
N ILE A 33 1.42 5.34 -5.26
CA ILE A 33 1.11 6.36 -6.28
C ILE A 33 1.33 5.82 -7.71
N GLY A 34 2.27 4.89 -7.90
CA GLY A 34 2.54 4.23 -9.17
C GLY A 34 1.56 3.09 -9.53
N LEU A 35 0.63 2.74 -8.65
CA LEU A 35 -0.43 1.78 -8.96
C LEU A 35 -1.42 2.40 -9.96
N GLY A 36 -1.87 1.56 -10.89
CA GLY A 36 -2.91 1.94 -11.87
C GLY A 36 -4.29 1.51 -11.41
N GLY A 37 -5.28 1.59 -12.30
CA GLY A 37 -6.58 0.95 -12.09
C GLY A 37 -6.48 -0.58 -12.17
N TYR A 38 -7.20 -1.25 -11.30
CA TYR A 38 -7.37 -2.71 -11.27
C TYR A 38 -8.86 -3.07 -11.30
N PRO A 39 -9.25 -4.25 -11.78
CA PRO A 39 -10.64 -4.70 -11.70
C PRO A 39 -11.05 -5.05 -10.27
N GLU A 40 -12.35 -5.08 -10.02
CA GLU A 40 -12.90 -5.66 -8.78
C GLU A 40 -12.48 -7.14 -8.65
N PRO A 41 -12.26 -7.64 -7.42
CA PRO A 41 -12.54 -7.00 -6.11
C PRO A 41 -11.43 -6.07 -5.59
N HIS A 42 -10.29 -5.96 -6.29
CA HIS A 42 -9.12 -5.23 -5.80
C HIS A 42 -9.20 -3.71 -6.06
N ALA A 43 -10.07 -3.28 -6.97
CA ALA A 43 -10.18 -1.88 -7.39
C ALA A 43 -10.38 -0.94 -6.21
N THR A 44 -11.33 -1.27 -5.33
CA THR A 44 -11.65 -0.46 -4.15
C THR A 44 -10.48 -0.39 -3.18
N ALA A 45 -9.86 -1.53 -2.84
CA ALA A 45 -8.72 -1.56 -1.92
C ALA A 45 -7.51 -0.78 -2.45
N VAL A 46 -7.24 -0.86 -3.77
CA VAL A 46 -6.17 -0.07 -4.40
C VAL A 46 -6.48 1.43 -4.33
N ALA A 47 -7.71 1.83 -4.66
CA ALA A 47 -8.10 3.24 -4.62
C ALA A 47 -7.96 3.83 -3.19
N GLU A 48 -8.39 3.07 -2.18
CA GLU A 48 -8.24 3.47 -0.78
C GLU A 48 -6.77 3.56 -0.33
N ALA A 49 -5.94 2.59 -0.73
CA ALA A 49 -4.51 2.62 -0.42
C ALA A 49 -3.81 3.81 -1.07
N ILE A 50 -4.14 4.14 -2.33
CA ILE A 50 -3.62 5.33 -3.02
C ILE A 50 -4.06 6.60 -2.28
N ALA A 51 -5.36 6.73 -1.98
CA ALA A 51 -5.91 7.89 -1.31
C ALA A 51 -5.28 8.09 0.08
N TRP A 52 -5.05 7.00 0.81
CA TRP A 52 -4.36 7.04 2.09
C TRP A 52 -2.88 7.40 1.92
N LEU A 53 -2.09 6.72 1.10
CA LEU A 53 -0.63 6.91 1.07
C LEU A 53 -0.20 8.21 0.36
N LYS A 54 -1.01 8.76 -0.55
CA LYS A 54 -0.66 9.94 -1.36
C LYS A 54 -0.25 11.20 -0.58
N PRO A 55 -0.99 11.67 0.45
CA PRO A 55 -0.58 12.85 1.22
C PRO A 55 0.61 12.56 2.15
N SER A 56 1.47 13.58 2.33
CA SER A 56 2.47 13.56 3.39
C SER A 56 1.79 13.62 4.76
N ARG A 57 2.33 12.93 5.76
CA ARG A 57 1.77 12.84 7.13
C ARG A 57 2.84 13.13 8.17
N ASP A 58 3.64 14.16 7.96
CA ASP A 58 4.88 14.46 8.70
C ASP A 58 4.67 14.83 10.19
N GLY A 59 3.42 15.00 10.63
CA GLY A 59 3.06 15.26 12.03
C GLY A 59 2.25 14.16 12.72
N ALA A 60 2.03 13.01 12.06
CA ALA A 60 1.32 11.89 12.67
C ALA A 60 2.24 11.08 13.58
N ASP A 61 1.66 10.40 14.58
CA ASP A 61 2.40 9.45 15.39
C ASP A 61 3.01 8.35 14.50
N PRO A 62 4.33 8.10 14.55
CA PRO A 62 4.98 7.15 13.65
C PRO A 62 4.49 5.71 13.79
N ILE A 63 4.06 5.29 14.99
CA ILE A 63 3.60 3.92 15.25
C ILE A 63 2.20 3.76 14.69
N GLU A 64 1.27 4.65 15.03
CA GLU A 64 -0.10 4.63 14.52
C GLU A 64 -0.13 4.77 12.99
N LEU A 65 0.71 5.65 12.45
CA LEU A 65 0.86 5.84 11.01
C LEU A 65 1.30 4.54 10.32
N LYS A 66 2.32 3.87 10.87
CA LYS A 66 2.81 2.61 10.32
C LYS A 66 1.76 1.51 10.39
N VAL A 67 1.00 1.41 11.49
CA VAL A 67 -0.11 0.45 11.62
C VAL A 67 -1.18 0.70 10.55
N ALA A 68 -1.60 1.95 10.36
CA ALA A 68 -2.60 2.31 9.37
C ALA A 68 -2.12 2.05 7.93
N ASP A 69 -0.86 2.39 7.62
CA ASP A 69 -0.26 2.11 6.32
C ASP A 69 -0.25 0.60 6.02
N LEU A 70 0.18 -0.24 6.98
CA LEU A 70 0.19 -1.70 6.83
C LEU A 70 -1.21 -2.27 6.60
N ALA A 71 -2.23 -1.77 7.31
CA ALA A 71 -3.61 -2.18 7.10
C ALA A 71 -4.10 -1.90 5.67
N ARG A 72 -3.72 -0.75 5.08
CA ARG A 72 -4.08 -0.42 3.69
C ARG A 72 -3.36 -1.31 2.67
N LEU A 73 -2.10 -1.66 2.92
CA LEU A 73 -1.39 -2.62 2.08
C LEU A 73 -2.00 -4.02 2.16
N GLN A 74 -2.39 -4.44 3.36
CA GLN A 74 -3.01 -5.74 3.60
C GLN A 74 -4.36 -5.89 2.89
N ALA A 75 -5.17 -4.83 2.89
CA ALA A 75 -6.47 -4.83 2.21
C ALA A 75 -6.37 -5.18 0.72
N ILE A 76 -5.29 -4.80 0.04
CA ILE A 76 -5.12 -5.06 -1.41
C ILE A 76 -5.07 -6.57 -1.71
N TYR A 77 -4.34 -7.36 -0.91
CA TYR A 77 -4.15 -8.80 -1.15
C TYR A 77 -5.09 -9.69 -0.35
N SER A 78 -6.01 -9.08 0.41
CA SER A 78 -7.05 -9.76 1.19
C SER A 78 -8.46 -9.48 0.65
N ALA A 79 -8.57 -8.67 -0.41
CA ALA A 79 -9.80 -8.38 -1.15
C ALA A 79 -10.22 -9.55 -2.05
#